data_AF-A0A819C9B1-F1
#
_entry.id   AF-A0A819C9B1-F1
#
_cell.length_a   1.000
_cell.length_b   1.000
_cell.length_c   1.000
_cell.angle_alpha   90.00
_cell.angle_beta   90.00
_cell.angle_gamma   90.00
#
_symmetry.space_group_name_H-M   'P 1'
#
loop_
_entity.id
_entity.type
_entity.pdbx_description
1 polymer ?
#
loop_
_entity_poly.entity_id
_entity_poly.type
_entity_poly.pdbx_seq_one_letter_code
_entity_poly.pdbx_strand_id
1 'polypeptide(L)'
;MATSGRKGLQTLVRQGIPETLRGEVWQLLAGSVKDENEIINTYRLLLIKELASERIIINDLNRTFPAHEYFKEQGEISQETLYKLSRVCEK
;
A
#
# COMPACT_ATOMS: atom_id res chain seq x y z
N MET A 1 12.64 -23.51 -17.61
CA MET A 1 12.42 -22.33 -16.73
C MET A 1 12.93 -22.69 -15.35
N ALA A 2 14.09 -22.16 -14.95
CA ALA A 2 14.75 -22.50 -13.70
C ALA A 2 14.09 -21.76 -12.53
N THR A 3 13.55 -22.51 -11.57
CA THR A 3 13.17 -22.00 -10.25
C THR A 3 14.45 -21.71 -9.46
N SER A 4 14.96 -20.48 -9.58
CA SER A 4 16.13 -20.05 -8.79
C SER A 4 15.79 -20.16 -7.30
N GLY A 5 16.59 -20.96 -6.59
CA GLY A 5 16.27 -21.51 -5.29
C GLY A 5 16.13 -20.47 -4.18
N ARG A 6 15.13 -20.70 -3.32
CA ARG A 6 14.81 -19.98 -2.07
C ARG A 6 15.90 -20.09 -0.98
N LYS A 7 17.19 -20.08 -1.31
CA LYS A 7 18.28 -20.14 -0.35
C LYS A 7 18.83 -18.73 -0.12
N GLY A 8 18.63 -18.21 1.09
CA GLY A 8 19.20 -16.92 1.52
C GLY A 8 18.29 -15.70 1.42
N LEU A 9 17.11 -15.78 0.79
CA LEU A 9 16.16 -14.66 0.71
C LEU A 9 15.78 -14.13 2.11
N GLN A 10 15.50 -15.02 3.06
CA GLN A 10 15.20 -14.62 4.44
C GLN A 10 16.39 -13.90 5.09
N THR A 11 17.62 -14.31 4.80
CA THR A 11 18.84 -13.67 5.29
C THR A 11 18.98 -12.26 4.71
N LEU A 12 18.75 -12.09 3.40
CA LEU A 12 18.80 -10.79 2.74
C LEU A 12 17.73 -9.84 3.26
N VAL A 13 16.49 -10.32 3.45
CA VAL A 13 15.41 -9.50 4.03
C VAL A 13 15.76 -9.05 5.45
N ARG A 14 16.38 -9.92 6.26
CA ARG A 14 16.85 -9.57 7.61
C ARG A 14 17.99 -8.55 7.62
N GLN A 15 18.80 -8.50 6.56
CA GLN A 15 19.85 -7.49 6.38
C GLN A 15 19.29 -6.13 5.91
N GLY A 16 18.02 -6.08 5.52
CA GLY A 16 17.33 -4.89 5.07
C GLY A 16 17.17 -4.87 3.55
N ILE A 17 16.00 -4.40 3.11
CA ILE A 17 15.71 -4.19 1.70
C ILE A 17 16.06 -2.73 1.35
N PRO A 18 16.89 -2.48 0.31
CA PRO A 18 17.18 -1.13 -0.16
C PRO A 18 15.90 -0.36 -0.48
N GLU A 19 15.88 0.94 -0.15
CA GLU A 19 14.67 1.77 -0.24
C GLU A 19 14.00 1.73 -1.61
N THR A 20 14.80 1.88 -2.66
CA THR A 20 14.36 1.88 -4.05
C THR A 20 13.77 0.54 -4.51
N LEU A 21 14.06 -0.56 -3.80
CA LEU A 21 13.59 -1.91 -4.12
C LEU A 21 12.41 -2.35 -3.25
N ARG A 22 12.09 -1.65 -2.15
CA ARG A 22 11.05 -2.08 -1.21
C ARG A 22 9.70 -2.28 -1.89
N GLY A 23 9.31 -1.38 -2.79
CA GLY A 23 8.03 -1.47 -3.51
C GLY A 23 7.87 -2.79 -4.26
N GLU A 24 8.84 -3.13 -5.12
CA GLU A 24 8.80 -4.35 -5.93
C GLU A 24 9.01 -5.62 -5.08
N VAL A 25 9.98 -5.60 -4.17
CA VAL A 25 10.30 -6.76 -3.34
C VAL A 25 9.12 -7.11 -2.42
N TRP A 26 8.43 -6.13 -1.84
CA TRP A 26 7.26 -6.39 -1.00
C TRP A 26 6.10 -7.01 -1.78
N GLN A 27 5.84 -6.56 -3.02
CA GLN A 27 4.81 -7.17 -3.87
C GLN A 27 5.14 -8.63 -4.23
N LEU A 28 6.41 -8.90 -4.56
CA LEU A 28 6.89 -10.26 -4.83
C LEU A 28 6.79 -11.17 -3.60
N LEU A 29 7.14 -10.66 -2.41
CA LEU A 29 7.04 -11.40 -1.15
C LEU A 29 5.59 -11.68 -0.75
N ALA A 30 4.68 -10.74 -1.01
CA ALA A 30 3.24 -10.90 -0.76
C ALA A 30 2.54 -11.81 -1.79
N GLY A 31 3.19 -12.09 -2.93
CA GLY A 31 2.60 -12.87 -4.01
C GLY A 31 1.54 -12.13 -4.81
N SER A 32 1.43 -10.80 -4.67
CA SER A 32 0.38 -9.97 -5.26
C SER A 32 0.52 -9.76 -6.78
N VAL A 33 1.63 -10.22 -7.38
CA VAL A 33 1.96 -10.01 -8.79
C VAL A 33 1.14 -10.90 -9.74
N LYS A 34 0.51 -11.97 -9.24
CA LYS A 34 -0.23 -12.93 -10.08
C LYS A 34 -1.63 -12.47 -10.46
N ASP A 35 -2.27 -11.68 -9.60
CA ASP A 35 -3.69 -11.34 -9.69
C ASP A 35 -3.91 -9.83 -9.88
N GLU A 36 -2.91 -9.13 -10.42
CA GLU A 36 -2.87 -7.66 -10.51
C GLU A 36 -4.15 -7.05 -11.11
N ASN A 37 -4.63 -7.61 -12.23
CA ASN A 37 -5.84 -7.11 -12.89
C ASN A 37 -7.10 -7.28 -12.02
N GLU A 38 -7.22 -8.40 -11.31
CA GLU A 38 -8.36 -8.66 -10.42
C GLU A 38 -8.34 -7.75 -9.20
N ILE A 39 -7.16 -7.56 -8.61
CA ILE A 39 -6.94 -6.66 -7.47
C ILE A 39 -7.27 -5.22 -7.86
N ILE A 40 -6.79 -4.74 -9.02
CA ILE A 40 -7.05 -3.37 -9.50
C ILE A 40 -8.55 -3.17 -9.76
N ASN A 41 -9.22 -4.14 -10.39
CA ASN A 41 -10.66 -4.05 -10.65
C ASN A 41 -11.47 -4.03 -9.36
N THR A 42 -11.13 -4.90 -8.40
CA THR A 42 -11.77 -4.94 -7.08
C THR A 42 -11.57 -3.63 -6.33
N TYR A 43 -10.36 -3.08 -6.33
CA TYR A 43 -10.06 -1.78 -5.73
C TYR A 43 -10.94 -0.67 -6.31
N ARG A 44 -11.06 -0.57 -7.64
CA ARG A 44 -11.92 0.42 -8.31
C ARG A 44 -13.39 0.29 -7.92
N LEU A 45 -13.90 -0.95 -7.81
CA LEU A 45 -15.28 -1.19 -7.39
C LEU A 45 -15.51 -0.81 -5.93
N LEU A 46 -14.56 -1.10 -5.04
CA LEU A 46 -14.67 -0.77 -3.62
C LEU A 46 -14.61 0.74 -3.36
N LEU A 47 -13.88 1.51 -4.18
CA LEU A 47 -13.82 2.97 -4.04
C LEU A 47 -15.18 3.67 -4.18
N ILE A 48 -16.09 3.11 -4.98
CA ILE A 48 -17.40 3.72 -5.29
C ILE A 48 -18.43 3.40 -4.20
N LYS A 49 -18.19 2.40 -3.35
CA LYS A 49 -19.13 2.01 -2.30
C LYS A 49 -19.14 3.05 -1.17
N GLU A 50 -20.33 3.35 -0.66
CA GLU A 50 -20.49 4.19 0.53
C GLU A 50 -19.99 3.47 1.79
N LEU A 51 -19.40 4.26 2.69
CA LEU A 51 -18.76 3.83 3.93
C LEU A 51 -19.28 4.67 5.10
N ALA A 52 -19.70 4.01 6.17
CA ALA A 52 -20.23 4.68 7.36
C ALA A 52 -19.13 5.40 8.18
N SER A 53 -17.87 4.98 8.04
CA SER A 53 -16.75 5.43 8.87
C SER A 53 -15.88 6.51 8.24
N GLU A 54 -16.37 7.18 7.19
CA GLU A 54 -15.61 8.20 6.45
C GLU A 54 -15.04 9.29 7.37
N ARG A 55 -15.80 9.72 8.38
CA ARG A 55 -15.34 10.70 9.38
C ARG A 55 -14.19 10.19 10.24
N ILE A 56 -14.18 8.89 10.57
CA ILE A 56 -13.10 8.27 11.37
C ILE A 56 -11.82 8.24 10.53
N ILE A 57 -11.92 7.85 9.26
CA ILE A 57 -10.80 7.83 8.32
C ILE A 57 -10.17 9.22 8.20
N ILE A 58 -10.98 10.26 7.98
CA ILE A 58 -10.48 11.65 7.86
C ILE A 58 -9.74 12.10 9.12
N ASN A 59 -10.26 11.79 10.30
CA ASN A 59 -9.60 12.14 11.56
C ASN A 59 -8.25 11.44 11.73
N ASP A 60 -8.14 10.17 11.31
CA ASP A 60 -6.90 9.42 11.36
C ASP A 60 -5.85 9.91 10.37
N LEU A 61 -6.27 10.34 9.18
CA LEU A 61 -5.37 10.94 8.19
C LEU A 61 -4.71 12.21 8.70
N ASN A 62 -5.46 13.08 9.40
CA ASN A 62 -4.94 14.34 9.94
C ASN A 62 -3.80 14.15 10.96
N ARG A 63 -3.69 12.96 11.55
CA ARG A 63 -2.63 12.60 12.51
C ARG A 63 -1.60 11.60 11.96
N THR A 64 -1.71 11.20 10.69
CA THR A 64 -0.81 10.22 10.06
C THR A 64 0.37 10.92 9.39
N PHE A 65 1.57 10.77 9.96
CA PHE A 65 2.83 11.37 9.50
C PHE A 65 2.82 12.90 9.27
N PRO A 66 2.27 13.72 10.19
CA PRO A 66 2.06 15.16 9.95
C PRO A 66 3.35 15.97 9.74
N ALA A 67 4.51 15.44 10.16
CA ALA A 67 5.81 16.09 10.02
C ALA A 67 6.63 15.59 8.81
N HIS A 68 6.15 14.59 8.08
CA HIS A 68 6.88 13.99 6.96
C HIS A 68 6.69 14.82 5.68
N GLU A 69 7.77 15.16 4.96
CA GLU A 69 7.71 16.11 3.83
C GLU A 69 6.65 15.75 2.78
N TYR A 70 6.54 14.46 2.42
CA TYR A 70 5.52 13.95 1.49
C TYR A 70 4.05 14.19 1.93
N PHE A 71 3.81 14.34 3.22
CA PHE A 71 2.47 14.56 3.81
C PHE A 71 2.29 15.95 4.44
N LYS A 72 3.38 16.71 4.56
CA LYS A 72 3.44 18.02 5.22
C LYS A 72 2.86 19.12 4.33
N GLU A 73 3.20 19.08 3.06
CA GLU A 73 2.36 19.73 2.07
C GLU A 73 1.12 18.86 1.97
N GLN A 74 -0.04 19.39 2.34
CA GLN A 74 -1.32 18.77 2.03
C GLN A 74 -1.55 18.77 0.51
N GLY A 75 -0.59 18.23 -0.25
CA GLY A 75 -0.76 17.94 -1.66
C GLY A 75 -1.92 16.97 -1.72
N GLU A 76 -3.03 17.41 -2.31
CA GLU A 76 -4.28 16.65 -2.41
C GLU A 76 -4.01 15.19 -2.77
N ILE A 77 -3.02 14.94 -3.62
CA ILE A 77 -2.61 13.61 -4.10
C ILE A 77 -2.19 12.64 -2.98
N SER A 78 -1.35 13.04 -2.02
CA SER A 78 -0.82 12.11 -1.00
C SER A 78 -1.88 11.75 0.05
N GLN A 79 -2.67 12.74 0.46
CA GLN A 79 -3.80 12.53 1.37
C GLN A 79 -4.95 11.78 0.69
N GLU A 80 -5.26 12.10 -0.57
CA GLU A 80 -6.27 11.40 -1.36
C GLU A 80 -5.89 9.93 -1.56
N THR A 81 -4.60 9.63 -1.78
CA THR A 81 -4.11 8.26 -1.90
C THR A 81 -4.32 7.47 -0.59
N LEU A 82 -3.92 8.02 0.55
CA LEU A 82 -4.13 7.36 1.85
C LEU A 82 -5.60 7.22 2.20
N TYR A 83 -6.41 8.23 1.88
CA TYR A 83 -7.86 8.20 2.05
C TYR A 83 -8.48 7.06 1.23
N LYS A 84 -8.17 6.99 -0.07
CA LYS A 84 -8.65 5.94 -0.97
C LYS A 84 -8.26 4.54 -0.50
N LEU A 85 -7.02 4.35 -0.03
CA LEU A 85 -6.57 3.07 0.54
C LEU A 85 -7.33 2.72 1.83
N SER A 86 -7.44 3.66 2.76
CA SER A 86 -8.12 3.45 4.05
C SER A 86 -9.59 3.10 3.88
N ARG A 87 -10.25 3.71 2.89
CA ARG A 87 -11.64 3.41 2.50
C ARG A 87 -11.80 1.95 2.06
N VAL A 88 -10.90 1.47 1.21
CA VAL A 88 -11.02 0.13 0.62
C VAL A 88 -10.71 -0.97 1.62
N CYS A 89 -9.86 -0.74 2.61
CA CYS A 89 -9.51 -1.73 3.65
C CYS A 89 -10.63 -2.01 4.67
N GLU A 90 -11.68 -1.21 4.75
CA GLU A 90 -12.77 -1.40 5.72
C GLU A 90 -13.83 -2.44 5.27
N LYS A 91 -13.74 -2.95 4.04
CA LYS A 91 -14.72 -3.88 3.42
C LYS A 91 -14.09 -5.22 3.11
#